data_AF-A0A1S8WN20-F1
#
_entry.id   AF-A0A1S8WN20-F1
#
_cell.length_a   1.000
_cell.length_b   1.000
_cell.length_c   1.000
_cell.angle_alpha   90.00
_cell.angle_beta   90.00
_cell.angle_gamma   90.00
#
_symmetry.space_group_name_H-M   'P 1'
#
loop_
_entity.id
_entity.type
_entity.pdbx_description
1 polymer ?
#
loop_
_entity_poly.entity_id
_entity_poly.type
_entity_poly.pdbx_seq_one_letter_code
_entity_poly.pdbx_strand_id
1 'polypeptide(L)'
;MLFPKHWLGLLAAAGQIATVAAVVAYFTSRRLPRSQCAPEGDTGKFPIDFWVGRPLRPRWFGLDWKIVIYRPGVIGLLLAEATCLCVQWEQYGRVSPAFVLLFVLHLVWVADFMAFE
;
A
#
# COMPACT_ATOMS: atom_id res chain seq x y z
N MET A 1 -10.89 -6.65 19.51
CA MET A 1 -10.39 -6.66 18.12
C MET A 1 -8.86 -6.57 18.05
N LEU A 2 -8.22 -7.31 17.12
CA LEU A 2 -6.75 -7.46 16.99
C LEU A 2 -6.05 -6.21 16.44
N PHE A 3 -6.68 -5.51 15.50
CA PHE A 3 -6.07 -4.44 14.72
C PHE A 3 -5.65 -3.20 15.54
N PRO A 4 -6.52 -2.60 16.39
CA PRO A 4 -6.14 -1.39 17.13
C PRO A 4 -5.10 -1.67 18.23
N LYS A 5 -5.12 -2.90 18.78
CA LYS A 5 -4.20 -3.30 19.86
C LYS A 5 -2.76 -3.45 19.37
N HIS A 6 -2.58 -3.82 18.10
CA HIS A 6 -1.26 -4.08 17.51
C HIS A 6 -0.89 -3.09 16.40
N TRP A 7 -1.53 -1.93 16.36
CA TRP A 7 -1.35 -0.96 15.27
C TRP A 7 0.12 -0.57 15.05
N LEU A 8 0.89 -0.35 16.14
CA LEU A 8 2.32 -0.04 16.06
C LEU A 8 3.14 -1.19 15.49
N GLY A 9 2.82 -2.43 15.89
CA GLY A 9 3.51 -3.62 15.38
C GLY A 9 3.23 -3.83 13.89
N LEU A 10 1.99 -3.60 13.46
CA LEU A 10 1.59 -3.65 12.06
C LEU A 10 2.29 -2.57 11.23
N LEU A 11 2.38 -1.34 11.73
CA LEU A 11 3.14 -0.28 11.06
C LEU A 11 4.62 -0.60 10.94
N ALA A 12 5.24 -1.07 12.03
CA ALA A 12 6.66 -1.42 12.03
C ALA A 12 6.93 -2.55 11.03
N ALA A 13 6.09 -3.59 11.04
CA ALA A 13 6.18 -4.70 10.09
C ALA A 13 5.98 -4.22 8.64
N ALA A 14 4.98 -3.37 8.37
CA ALA A 14 4.74 -2.81 7.05
C ALA A 14 5.94 -1.98 6.55
N GLY A 15 6.53 -1.14 7.41
CA GLY A 15 7.72 -0.36 7.09
C GLY A 15 8.94 -1.24 6.81
N GLN A 16 9.13 -2.30 7.59
CA GLN A 16 10.21 -3.27 7.36
C GLN A 16 10.03 -4.01 6.03
N ILE A 17 8.82 -4.51 5.75
CA ILE A 17 8.50 -5.19 4.49
C ILE A 17 8.70 -4.25 3.30
N ALA A 18 8.22 -3.01 3.39
CA ALA A 18 8.40 -2.00 2.34
C ALA A 18 9.89 -1.70 2.09
N THR A 19 10.67 -1.58 3.16
CA THR A 19 12.12 -1.36 3.06
C THR A 19 12.82 -2.51 2.36
N VAL A 20 12.53 -3.75 2.78
CA VAL A 20 13.10 -4.96 2.16
C VAL A 20 12.67 -5.05 0.69
N ALA A 21 11.40 -4.80 0.37
CA ALA A 21 10.88 -4.81 -0.98
C ALA A 21 11.56 -3.76 -1.88
N ALA A 22 11.79 -2.54 -1.37
CA ALA A 22 12.49 -1.48 -2.08
C ALA A 22 13.95 -1.86 -2.38
N VAL A 23 14.65 -2.44 -1.40
CA VAL A 23 16.01 -2.96 -1.56
C VAL A 23 16.06 -4.05 -2.64
N VAL A 24 15.16 -5.04 -2.58
CA VAL A 24 15.06 -6.10 -3.58
C VAL A 24 14.75 -5.53 -4.97
N ALA A 25 13.77 -4.62 -5.07
CA ALA A 25 13.41 -3.97 -6.32
C ALA A 25 14.59 -3.22 -6.96
N TYR A 26 15.35 -2.47 -6.15
CA TYR A 26 16.51 -1.74 -6.62
C TYR A 26 17.62 -2.66 -7.13
N PHE A 27 17.97 -3.71 -6.37
CA PHE A 27 19.06 -4.62 -6.78
C PHE A 27 18.68 -5.46 -7.99
N THR A 28 17.43 -5.94 -8.06
CA THR A 28 16.95 -6.68 -9.25
C THR A 28 16.87 -5.80 -10.49
N SER A 29 16.58 -4.50 -10.35
CA SER A 29 16.54 -3.55 -11.47
C SER A 29 17.86 -3.40 -12.22
N ARG A 30 19.00 -3.71 -11.58
CA ARG A 30 20.32 -3.63 -12.23
C ARG A 30 20.49 -4.60 -13.40
N ARG A 31 19.67 -5.64 -13.46
CA ARG A 31 19.67 -6.63 -14.55
C ARG A 31 18.66 -6.30 -15.64
N LEU A 32 17.84 -5.26 -15.47
CA LEU A 32 16.80 -4.89 -16.42
C LEU A 32 17.38 -4.03 -17.55
N PRO A 33 16.87 -4.18 -18.78
CA PRO A 33 17.17 -3.25 -19.86
C PRO A 33 16.58 -1.87 -19.54
N ARG A 34 17.23 -0.81 -20.04
CA ARG A 34 16.78 0.58 -19.84
C ARG A 34 15.33 0.84 -20.26
N SER A 35 14.81 0.11 -21.25
CA SER A 35 13.42 0.20 -21.69
C SER A 35 12.39 -0.20 -20.62
N GLN A 36 12.80 -0.91 -19.59
CA GLN A 36 11.96 -1.33 -18.47
C GLN A 36 12.22 -0.51 -17.20
N CYS A 37 13.09 0.49 -17.28
CA CYS A 37 13.37 1.42 -16.18
C CYS A 37 12.52 2.68 -16.33
N ALA A 38 12.12 3.27 -15.21
CA ALA A 38 11.48 4.57 -15.18
C ALA A 38 12.51 5.65 -15.57
N PRO A 39 12.19 6.60 -16.47
CA PRO A 39 13.13 7.66 -16.86
C PRO A 39 13.59 8.51 -15.66
N GLU A 40 12.67 8.75 -14.73
CA GLU A 40 12.92 9.51 -13.49
C GLU A 40 13.81 8.75 -12.49
N GLY A 41 13.88 7.41 -12.61
CA GLY A 41 14.66 6.53 -11.73
C GLY A 41 15.90 5.91 -12.37
N ASP A 42 16.31 6.36 -13.56
CA ASP A 42 17.52 5.93 -14.27
C ASP A 42 18.53 7.10 -14.42
N THR A 43 18.76 7.85 -13.35
CA THR A 43 19.65 9.02 -13.33
C THR A 43 21.12 8.65 -13.07
N GLY A 44 21.38 7.41 -12.60
CA GLY A 44 22.70 6.93 -12.20
C GLY A 44 23.11 7.33 -10.78
N LYS A 45 22.27 8.10 -10.07
CA LYS A 45 22.49 8.53 -8.69
C LYS A 45 21.69 7.66 -7.73
N PHE A 46 22.39 6.84 -6.95
CA PHE A 46 21.76 5.88 -6.03
C PHE A 46 20.62 6.47 -5.16
N PRO A 47 20.77 7.61 -4.47
CA PRO A 47 19.71 8.11 -3.59
C PRO A 47 18.43 8.47 -4.34
N ILE A 48 18.56 8.99 -5.56
CA ILE A 48 17.41 9.40 -6.39
C ILE A 48 16.77 8.15 -6.99
N ASP A 49 17.57 7.28 -7.61
CA ASP A 49 17.08 6.07 -8.29
C ASP A 49 16.44 5.08 -7.31
N PHE A 50 16.93 5.03 -6.06
CA PHE A 50 16.35 4.22 -4.99
C PHE A 50 15.01 4.79 -4.49
N TRP A 51 14.93 6.12 -4.31
CA TRP A 51 13.73 6.78 -3.79
C TRP A 51 12.58 6.80 -4.80
N VAL A 52 12.88 7.14 -6.06
CA VAL A 52 11.89 7.18 -7.14
C VAL A 52 11.45 5.77 -7.55
N GLY A 53 12.36 4.81 -7.46
CA GLY A 53 12.14 3.45 -7.92
C GLY A 53 12.53 3.30 -9.40
N ARG A 54 13.66 2.63 -9.62
CA ARG A 54 14.22 2.37 -10.95
C ARG A 54 13.35 1.50 -11.87
N PRO A 55 12.74 0.37 -11.45
CA PRO A 55 11.94 -0.47 -12.34
C PRO A 55 10.55 0.15 -12.60
N LEU A 56 10.15 0.30 -13.86
CA LEU A 56 8.83 0.86 -14.23
C LEU A 56 7.68 -0.07 -13.80
N ARG A 57 7.85 -1.38 -14.01
CA ARG A 57 6.91 -2.44 -13.61
C ARG A 57 7.72 -3.62 -13.07
N PRO A 58 7.91 -3.74 -11.74
CA PRO A 58 8.63 -4.86 -11.15
C PRO A 58 7.83 -6.14 -11.34
N ARG A 59 8.21 -6.95 -12.34
CA ARG A 59 7.57 -8.23 -12.64
C ARG A 59 8.45 -9.39 -12.19
N TRP A 60 7.99 -10.15 -11.21
CA TRP A 60 8.63 -11.41 -10.78
C TRP A 60 7.58 -12.52 -10.73
N PHE A 61 7.95 -13.72 -11.19
CA PHE A 61 7.06 -14.90 -11.22
C PHE A 61 5.73 -14.68 -11.98
N GLY A 62 5.74 -13.81 -13.00
CA GLY A 62 4.53 -13.45 -13.75
C GLY A 62 3.60 -12.46 -13.05
N LEU A 63 3.95 -11.99 -11.84
CA LEU A 63 3.18 -11.02 -11.08
C LEU A 63 3.76 -9.61 -11.24
N ASP A 64 2.88 -8.63 -11.44
CA ASP A 64 3.23 -7.20 -11.38
C ASP A 64 3.13 -6.72 -9.93
N TRP A 65 4.27 -6.60 -9.26
CA TRP A 65 4.33 -6.29 -7.83
C TRP A 65 3.79 -4.90 -7.51
N LYS A 66 3.75 -3.99 -8.48
CA LYS A 66 3.11 -2.68 -8.29
C LYS A 66 1.62 -2.85 -8.01
N ILE A 67 0.95 -3.68 -8.79
CA ILE A 67 -0.49 -3.94 -8.66
C ILE A 67 -0.79 -4.85 -7.46
N VAL A 68 0.03 -5.89 -7.26
CA VAL A 68 -0.13 -6.85 -6.16
C VAL A 68 -0.05 -6.17 -4.79
N ILE A 69 0.77 -5.14 -4.63
CA ILE A 69 0.86 -4.39 -3.37
C ILE A 69 -0.24 -3.32 -3.27
N TYR A 70 -0.54 -2.65 -4.38
CA TYR A 70 -1.45 -1.50 -4.38
C TYR A 70 -2.89 -1.89 -4.03
N ARG A 71 -3.43 -2.94 -4.68
CA ARG A 71 -4.81 -3.41 -4.45
C ARG A 71 -5.12 -3.78 -3.00
N PRO A 72 -4.35 -4.69 -2.35
CA PRO A 72 -4.60 -5.01 -0.96
C PRO A 72 -4.29 -3.83 -0.02
N GLY A 73 -3.44 -2.88 -0.41
CA GLY A 73 -3.23 -1.65 0.35
C GLY A 73 -4.51 -0.81 0.44
N VAL A 74 -5.17 -0.60 -0.69
CA VAL A 74 -6.44 0.15 -0.77
C VAL A 74 -7.58 -0.59 -0.06
N ILE A 75 -7.68 -1.91 -0.22
CA ILE A 75 -8.67 -2.74 0.52
C ILE A 75 -8.35 -2.75 2.02
N GLY A 76 -7.08 -2.81 2.38
CA GLY A 76 -6.60 -2.81 3.76
C GLY A 76 -7.00 -1.54 4.51
N LEU A 77 -7.06 -0.40 3.83
CA LEU A 77 -7.59 0.85 4.40
C LEU A 77 -9.04 0.67 4.87
N LEU A 78 -9.93 0.15 4.02
CA LEU A 78 -11.33 -0.09 4.40
C LEU A 78 -11.45 -1.08 5.57
N LEU A 79 -10.66 -2.14 5.57
CA LEU A 79 -10.65 -3.11 6.67
C LEU A 79 -10.20 -2.49 8.00
N ALA A 80 -9.21 -1.60 7.95
CA ALA A 80 -8.77 -0.85 9.12
C ALA A 80 -9.88 0.05 9.67
N GLU A 81 -10.57 0.80 8.80
CA GLU A 81 -11.68 1.68 9.18
C GLU A 81 -12.87 0.90 9.74
N ALA A 82 -13.25 -0.20 9.10
CA ALA A 82 -14.32 -1.09 9.58
C ALA A 82 -14.00 -1.62 10.99
N THR A 83 -12.75 -2.00 11.24
CA THR A 83 -12.33 -2.47 12.58
C THR A 83 -12.42 -1.35 13.61
N CYS A 84 -12.03 -0.11 13.25
CA CYS A 84 -12.15 1.05 14.12
C CYS A 84 -13.62 1.42 14.42
N LEU A 85 -14.52 1.30 13.43
CA LEU A 85 -15.97 1.50 13.63
C LEU A 85 -16.53 0.51 14.65
N CYS A 86 -16.19 -0.77 14.52
CA CYS A 86 -16.65 -1.79 15.47
C CYS A 86 -16.09 -1.55 16.87
N VAL A 87 -14.83 -1.12 17.00
CA VAL A 87 -14.23 -0.78 18.30
C VAL A 87 -14.93 0.42 18.94
N GLN A 88 -15.29 1.43 18.15
CA GLN A 88 -16.06 2.57 18.66
C GLN A 88 -17.43 2.12 19.18
N TRP A 89 -18.10 1.22 18.45
CA TRP A 89 -19.36 0.64 18.91
C TRP A 89 -19.20 -0.15 20.21
N GLU A 90 -18.17 -1.01 20.32
CA GLU A 90 -17.88 -1.79 21.53
C GLU A 90 -17.59 -0.89 22.74
N GLN A 91 -16.89 0.24 22.55
CA GLN A 91 -16.48 1.13 23.64
C GLN A 91 -17.57 2.09 24.11
N TYR A 92 -18.37 2.63 23.18
CA TYR A 92 -19.30 3.72 23.47
C TYR A 92 -20.77 3.36 23.26
N GLY A 93 -21.07 2.17 22.74
CA GLY A 93 -22.44 1.75 22.38
C GLY A 93 -23.07 2.56 21.25
N ARG A 94 -22.28 3.42 20.58
CA ARG A 94 -22.68 4.28 19.47
C ARG A 94 -21.52 4.55 18.54
N VAL A 95 -21.81 4.75 17.26
CA VAL A 95 -20.82 5.19 16.26
C VAL A 95 -21.09 6.64 15.88
N SER A 96 -20.04 7.43 15.65
CA SER A 96 -20.19 8.80 15.15
C SER A 96 -20.75 8.81 13.73
N PRO A 97 -21.82 9.57 13.43
CA PRO A 97 -22.34 9.71 12.06
C PRO A 97 -21.29 10.20 11.06
N ALA A 98 -20.36 11.05 11.51
CA ALA A 98 -19.26 11.53 10.67
C ALA A 98 -18.29 10.41 10.28
N PHE A 99 -18.05 9.45 11.18
CA PHE A 99 -17.16 8.33 10.89
C PHE A 99 -17.82 7.32 9.93
N VAL A 100 -19.13 7.09 10.10
CA VAL A 100 -19.90 6.29 9.14
C VAL A 100 -19.87 6.93 7.75
N LEU A 101 -20.08 8.24 7.66
CA LEU A 101 -20.02 8.96 6.38
C LEU A 101 -18.65 8.83 5.73
N LEU A 102 -17.56 9.02 6.48
CA LEU A 102 -16.19 8.84 5.99
C LEU A 102 -15.98 7.44 5.41
N PHE A 103 -16.37 6.40 6.16
CA PHE A 103 -16.22 5.01 5.72
C PHE A 103 -17.01 4.73 4.44
N VAL A 104 -18.24 5.25 4.32
CA VAL A 104 -19.05 5.09 3.10
C VAL A 104 -18.41 5.80 1.90
N LEU A 105 -17.87 7.01 2.09
CA LEU A 105 -17.18 7.72 1.02
C LEU A 105 -15.93 6.98 0.55
N HIS A 106 -15.13 6.44 1.48
CA HIS A 106 -14.00 5.59 1.11
C HIS A 106 -14.45 4.30 0.44
N LEU A 107 -15.54 3.68 0.89
CA LEU A 107 -16.07 2.47 0.25
C LEU A 107 -16.44 2.72 -1.21
N VAL A 108 -17.12 3.84 -1.50
CA VAL A 108 -17.45 4.25 -2.87
C VAL A 108 -16.18 4.51 -3.67
N TRP A 109 -15.21 5.23 -3.09
CA TRP A 109 -13.94 5.52 -3.76
C TRP A 109 -13.15 4.25 -4.10
N VAL A 110 -13.06 3.27 -3.19
CA VAL A 110 -12.39 1.99 -3.46
C VAL A 110 -13.16 1.16 -4.48
N ALA A 111 -14.50 1.16 -4.42
CA ALA A 111 -15.31 0.45 -5.40
C ALA A 111 -15.14 1.01 -6.82
N ASP A 112 -15.15 2.35 -6.95
CA ASP A 112 -14.86 3.05 -8.20
C ASP A 112 -13.45 2.72 -8.70
N PHE A 113 -12.45 2.85 -7.80
CA PHE A 113 -11.07 2.50 -8.10
C PHE A 113 -10.93 1.06 -8.63
N MET A 114 -11.59 0.07 -8.02
CA MET A 114 -11.51 -1.33 -8.45
C MET A 114 -12.30 -1.61 -9.74
N ALA A 115 -13.34 -0.83 -10.04
CA ALA A 115 -14.18 -1.01 -11.22
C ALA A 115 -13.54 -0.44 -12.50
N PHE A 116 -12.72 0.62 -12.36
CA PHE A 116 -12.13 1.36 -13.48
C PHE A 116 -10.59 1.24 -13.59
N GLU A 117 -9.97 0.30 -12.87
CA GLU A 117 -8.54 -0.05 -12.98
C GLU A 117 -8.20 -0.95 -14.20
#